data_AF-A0A661DQS7-F1
#
_entry.id   AF-A0A661DQS7-F1
#
_cell.length_a   1.000
_cell.length_b   1.000
_cell.length_c   1.000
_cell.angle_alpha   90.00
_cell.angle_beta   90.00
_cell.angle_gamma   90.00
#
_symmetry.space_group_name_H-M   'P 1'
#
loop_
_entity.id
_entity.type
_entity.pdbx_description
1 polymer ?
#
loop_
_entity_poly.entity_id
_entity_poly.type
_entity_poly.pdbx_seq_one_letter_code
_entity_poly.pdbx_strand_id
1 'polypeptide(L)'
;SIQRSGFGPNLFDEWRYLDLGEPGKSCVGRPLNPDFVLNQLRYQGGTILLARENFGCGSSREHAVWALDDFGIRVVIAPSFADIFFNNTSKNGILAIRLDEKIVDQLFDEVESETGYQLIVNLQDQVITLPNGNRISFEIDSFKKHCLLNGLDDIGLTMQHTDEIQAYEQQRKKQTPWLFS
;
A
#
# COMPACT_ATOMS: atom_id res chain seq x y z
N SER A 1 -15.49 -14.26 3.38
CA SER A 1 -14.39 -14.63 4.28
C SER A 1 -13.98 -13.39 5.05
N ILE A 2 -13.92 -13.43 6.39
CA ILE A 2 -13.59 -12.30 7.28
C ILE A 2 -12.15 -12.49 7.78
N GLN A 3 -11.21 -12.72 6.87
CA GLN A 3 -9.80 -12.82 7.19
C GLN A 3 -9.10 -11.71 6.41
N ARG A 4 -8.29 -10.91 7.10
CA ARG A 4 -7.50 -9.81 6.51
C ARG A 4 -6.27 -10.32 5.73
N SER A 5 -5.90 -11.58 5.92
CA SER A 5 -4.74 -12.25 5.33
C SER A 5 -5.13 -13.27 4.27
N GLY A 6 -4.23 -13.54 3.32
CA GLY A 6 -4.40 -14.54 2.27
C GLY A 6 -4.89 -13.98 0.94
N PHE A 7 -4.84 -12.66 0.76
CA PHE A 7 -5.20 -12.00 -0.50
C PHE A 7 -4.01 -11.84 -1.45
N GLY A 8 -2.77 -11.89 -0.95
CA GLY A 8 -1.55 -11.77 -1.77
C GLY A 8 -1.50 -12.72 -2.98
N PRO A 9 -1.87 -14.01 -2.85
CA PRO A 9 -1.95 -14.92 -4.00
C PRO A 9 -2.97 -14.50 -5.07
N ASN A 10 -4.02 -13.75 -4.69
CA ASN A 10 -5.07 -13.27 -5.58
C ASN A 10 -4.77 -11.88 -6.18
N LEU A 11 -3.68 -11.22 -5.77
CA LEU A 11 -3.28 -9.93 -6.34
C LEU A 11 -3.07 -10.09 -7.84
N PHE A 12 -3.75 -9.30 -8.68
CA PHE A 12 -3.70 -9.41 -10.16
C PHE A 12 -4.00 -10.82 -10.71
N ASP A 13 -4.93 -11.56 -10.10
CA ASP A 13 -5.27 -12.95 -10.48
C ASP A 13 -5.42 -13.16 -11.99
N GLU A 14 -6.28 -12.38 -12.64
CA GLU A 14 -6.58 -12.48 -14.09
C GLU A 14 -5.35 -12.30 -15.00
N TRP A 15 -4.30 -11.65 -14.50
CA TRP A 15 -3.05 -11.47 -15.25
C TRP A 15 -1.97 -12.45 -14.83
N ARG A 16 -1.95 -12.87 -13.55
CA ARG A 16 -0.93 -13.75 -12.99
C ARG A 16 -1.12 -15.21 -13.32
N TYR A 17 -2.35 -15.67 -13.54
CA TYR A 17 -2.63 -17.06 -13.79
C TYR A 17 -3.25 -17.26 -15.18
N LEU A 18 -2.99 -18.41 -15.79
CA LEU A 18 -3.52 -18.76 -17.12
C LEU A 18 -4.95 -19.34 -17.05
N ASP A 19 -5.39 -19.76 -15.87
CA ASP A 19 -6.73 -20.26 -15.60
C ASP A 19 -7.60 -19.23 -14.88
N LEU A 20 -8.90 -19.49 -14.80
CA LEU A 20 -9.85 -18.62 -14.10
C LEU A 20 -9.81 -18.86 -12.58
N GLY A 21 -9.66 -17.79 -11.81
CA GLY A 21 -9.77 -17.84 -10.37
C GLY A 21 -11.22 -18.03 -9.92
N GLU A 22 -11.44 -18.90 -8.94
CA GLU A 22 -12.76 -19.06 -8.31
C GLU A 22 -12.73 -18.58 -6.86
N PRO A 23 -13.76 -17.86 -6.39
CA PRO A 23 -13.83 -17.39 -5.01
C PRO A 23 -13.69 -18.53 -4.00
N GLY A 24 -12.71 -18.43 -3.11
CA GLY A 24 -12.49 -19.40 -2.03
C GLY A 24 -11.70 -20.65 -2.44
N LYS A 25 -11.25 -20.77 -3.70
CA LYS A 25 -10.27 -21.79 -4.09
C LYS A 25 -8.85 -21.30 -3.82
N SER A 26 -7.97 -22.24 -3.49
CA SER A 26 -6.54 -21.97 -3.29
C SER A 26 -5.86 -21.67 -4.63
N CYS A 27 -4.94 -20.71 -4.65
CA CYS A 27 -4.10 -20.44 -5.83
C CYS A 27 -2.91 -21.39 -5.94
N VAL A 28 -2.68 -22.26 -4.95
CA VAL A 28 -1.54 -23.19 -4.92
C VAL A 28 -1.65 -24.16 -6.10
N GLY A 29 -0.61 -24.19 -6.93
CA GLY A 29 -0.52 -25.08 -8.09
C GLY A 29 -1.21 -24.56 -9.35
N ARG A 30 -1.78 -23.35 -9.34
CA ARG A 30 -2.33 -22.72 -10.54
C ARG A 30 -1.20 -22.36 -11.52
N PRO A 31 -1.41 -22.55 -12.84
CA PRO A 31 -0.40 -22.24 -13.85
C PRO A 31 -0.16 -20.73 -13.93
N LEU A 32 1.08 -20.31 -13.67
CA LEU A 32 1.48 -18.91 -13.75
C LEU A 32 1.60 -18.47 -15.22
N ASN A 33 1.14 -17.25 -15.50
CA ASN A 33 1.35 -16.59 -16.78
C ASN A 33 2.78 -16.03 -16.84
N PRO A 34 3.67 -16.56 -17.70
CA PRO A 34 5.06 -16.10 -17.78
C PRO A 34 5.20 -14.68 -18.35
N ASP A 35 4.21 -14.20 -19.10
CA ASP A 35 4.25 -12.88 -19.73
C ASP A 35 3.96 -11.76 -18.72
N PHE A 36 3.34 -12.09 -17.58
CA PHE A 36 3.05 -11.10 -16.55
C PHE A 36 4.28 -10.76 -15.70
N VAL A 37 4.55 -9.46 -15.57
CA VAL A 37 5.79 -8.94 -14.96
C VAL A 37 6.06 -9.51 -13.57
N LEU A 38 5.08 -9.56 -12.66
CA LEU A 38 5.34 -10.04 -11.29
C LEU A 38 5.64 -11.55 -11.20
N ASN A 39 5.42 -12.32 -12.27
CA ASN A 39 5.80 -13.73 -12.33
C ASN A 39 7.23 -13.92 -12.88
N GLN A 40 7.81 -12.91 -13.52
CA GLN A 40 9.15 -13.00 -14.09
C GLN A 40 10.21 -13.00 -12.98
N LEU A 41 11.24 -13.83 -13.13
CA LEU A 41 12.30 -13.99 -12.13
C LEU A 41 13.01 -12.65 -11.81
N ARG A 42 13.13 -11.76 -12.81
CA ARG A 42 13.80 -10.46 -12.66
C ARG A 42 13.12 -9.51 -11.67
N TYR A 43 11.83 -9.71 -11.36
CA TYR A 43 11.05 -8.87 -10.46
C TYR A 43 10.67 -9.57 -9.15
N GLN A 44 11.17 -10.79 -8.92
CA GLN A 44 10.91 -11.56 -7.71
C GLN A 44 11.44 -10.84 -6.47
N GLY A 45 10.62 -10.80 -5.42
CA GLY A 45 10.93 -10.06 -4.19
C GLY A 45 10.84 -8.53 -4.32
N GLY A 46 10.33 -8.01 -5.44
CA GLY A 46 10.07 -6.59 -5.62
C GLY A 46 9.06 -6.08 -4.59
N THR A 47 9.42 -5.00 -3.89
CA THR A 47 8.58 -4.37 -2.85
C THR A 47 8.06 -2.99 -3.27
N ILE A 48 8.51 -2.48 -4.41
CA ILE A 48 8.11 -1.20 -4.99
C ILE A 48 7.43 -1.48 -6.33
N LEU A 49 6.19 -1.01 -6.47
CA LEU A 49 5.40 -1.15 -7.68
C LEU A 49 5.39 0.18 -8.44
N LEU A 50 5.85 0.17 -9.68
CA LEU A 50 5.61 1.26 -10.63
C LEU A 50 4.28 1.01 -11.35
N ALA A 51 3.44 2.03 -11.43
CA ALA A 51 2.15 1.98 -12.08
C ALA A 51 1.90 3.22 -12.94
N ARG A 52 0.83 3.15 -13.74
CA ARG A 52 0.39 4.24 -14.63
C ARG A 52 -0.75 5.04 -13.99
N GLU A 53 -1.25 6.01 -14.72
CA GLU A 53 -2.30 6.91 -14.27
C GLU A 53 -3.54 6.18 -13.76
N ASN A 54 -4.25 6.83 -12.82
CA ASN A 54 -5.49 6.35 -12.24
C ASN A 54 -5.38 4.93 -11.64
N PHE A 55 -4.23 4.62 -11.05
CA PHE A 55 -4.02 3.31 -10.43
C PHE A 55 -4.99 3.09 -9.27
N GLY A 56 -5.54 1.88 -9.19
CA GLY A 56 -6.59 1.53 -8.22
C GLY A 56 -8.00 1.99 -8.62
N CYS A 57 -8.22 2.44 -9.85
CA CYS A 57 -9.55 2.76 -10.35
C CYS A 57 -10.52 1.56 -10.22
N GLY A 58 -11.74 1.83 -9.76
CA GLY A 58 -12.75 0.79 -9.51
C GLY A 58 -12.51 -0.02 -8.22
N SER A 59 -11.35 0.09 -7.59
CA SER A 59 -11.07 -0.56 -6.31
C SER A 59 -11.63 0.30 -5.15
N SER A 60 -12.90 0.10 -4.85
CA SER A 60 -13.55 0.73 -3.69
C SER A 60 -13.29 -0.01 -2.37
N ARG A 61 -12.75 -1.24 -2.42
CA ARG A 61 -12.60 -2.13 -1.27
C ARG A 61 -11.15 -2.16 -0.78
N GLU A 62 -10.96 -2.19 0.53
CA GLU A 62 -9.65 -2.33 1.21
C GLU A 62 -8.88 -3.58 0.76
N HIS A 63 -9.60 -4.58 0.23
CA HIS A 63 -9.03 -5.83 -0.28
C HIS A 63 -7.92 -5.62 -1.32
N ALA A 64 -8.00 -4.58 -2.16
CA ALA A 64 -6.97 -4.31 -3.15
C ALA A 64 -5.64 -3.90 -2.49
N VAL A 65 -5.71 -3.14 -1.39
CA VAL A 65 -4.54 -2.72 -0.62
C VAL A 65 -4.00 -3.88 0.21
N TRP A 66 -4.87 -4.71 0.80
CA TRP A 66 -4.45 -5.92 1.51
C TRP A 66 -3.76 -6.92 0.59
N ALA A 67 -4.24 -7.07 -0.65
CA ALA A 67 -3.59 -7.94 -1.62
C ALA A 67 -2.17 -7.46 -1.97
N LEU A 68 -1.94 -6.15 -2.03
CA LEU A 68 -0.62 -5.57 -2.23
C LEU A 68 0.30 -5.80 -1.02
N ASP A 69 -0.21 -5.55 0.19
CA ASP A 69 0.55 -5.71 1.44
C ASP A 69 0.91 -7.18 1.69
N ASP A 70 -0.06 -8.10 1.57
CA ASP A 70 0.17 -9.55 1.68
C ASP A 70 1.14 -10.09 0.62
N PHE A 71 1.19 -9.45 -0.56
CA PHE A 71 2.18 -9.79 -1.59
C PHE A 71 3.59 -9.28 -1.25
N GLY A 72 3.70 -8.29 -0.34
CA GLY A 72 4.94 -7.68 0.08
C GLY A 72 5.23 -6.32 -0.55
N ILE A 73 4.28 -5.72 -1.27
CA ILE A 73 4.42 -4.36 -1.80
C ILE A 73 4.29 -3.34 -0.68
N ARG A 74 5.30 -2.49 -0.53
CA ARG A 74 5.37 -1.44 0.50
C ARG A 74 5.22 -0.04 -0.07
N VAL A 75 5.61 0.15 -1.33
CA VAL A 75 5.53 1.45 -2.02
C VAL A 75 4.89 1.26 -3.38
N VAL A 76 3.97 2.15 -3.75
CA VAL A 76 3.44 2.26 -5.11
C VAL A 76 3.73 3.66 -5.64
N ILE A 77 4.33 3.74 -6.83
CA ILE A 77 4.67 5.01 -7.49
C ILE A 77 3.84 5.09 -8.78
N ALA A 78 3.07 6.16 -8.94
CA ALA A 78 2.27 6.39 -10.13
C ALA A 78 2.03 7.89 -10.34
N PRO A 79 1.63 8.34 -11.55
CA PRO A 79 1.29 9.74 -11.77
C PRO A 79 0.03 10.16 -11.01
N SER A 80 -0.94 9.25 -10.93
CA SER A 80 -2.20 9.49 -10.23
C SER A 80 -2.80 8.20 -9.70
N PHE A 81 -3.66 8.34 -8.68
CA PHE A 81 -4.34 7.23 -8.01
C PHE A 81 -5.82 7.56 -7.90
N ALA A 82 -6.66 6.52 -7.91
CA ALA A 82 -8.06 6.67 -7.53
C ALA A 82 -8.18 7.06 -6.05
N ASP A 83 -9.06 8.02 -5.73
CA ASP A 83 -9.12 8.66 -4.41
C ASP A 83 -9.35 7.66 -3.26
N ILE A 84 -10.26 6.71 -3.44
CA ILE A 84 -10.58 5.70 -2.41
C ILE A 84 -9.36 4.81 -2.17
N PHE A 85 -8.74 4.32 -3.23
CA PHE A 85 -7.52 3.51 -3.13
C PHE A 85 -6.41 4.28 -2.42
N PHE A 86 -6.15 5.52 -2.83
CA PHE A 86 -5.12 6.37 -2.26
C PHE A 86 -5.32 6.64 -0.77
N ASN A 87 -6.55 6.75 -0.30
CA ASN A 87 -6.83 6.92 1.13
C ASN A 87 -6.67 5.64 1.94
N ASN A 88 -6.93 4.48 1.34
CA ASN A 88 -6.76 3.19 2.00
C ASN A 88 -5.28 2.78 2.11
N THR A 89 -4.40 3.22 1.19
CA THR A 89 -2.97 2.86 1.23
C THR A 89 -2.29 3.21 2.55
N SER A 90 -2.38 4.47 2.99
CA SER A 90 -1.75 4.93 4.24
C SER A 90 -2.30 4.24 5.49
N LYS A 91 -3.57 3.83 5.47
CA LYS A 91 -4.23 3.11 6.57
C LYS A 91 -3.83 1.64 6.69
N ASN A 92 -3.12 1.11 5.70
CA ASN A 92 -2.69 -0.28 5.65
C ASN A 92 -1.17 -0.36 5.41
N GLY A 93 -0.42 0.67 5.83
CA GLY A 93 1.05 0.61 5.81
C GLY A 93 1.71 0.69 4.42
N ILE A 94 0.96 1.03 3.37
CA ILE A 94 1.49 1.22 2.00
C ILE A 94 1.69 2.70 1.71
N LEU A 95 2.88 3.04 1.23
CA LEU A 95 3.21 4.39 0.77
C LEU A 95 2.86 4.56 -0.71
N ALA A 96 1.84 5.36 -1.02
CA ALA A 96 1.54 5.77 -2.39
C ALA A 96 2.21 7.12 -2.71
N ILE A 97 3.09 7.13 -3.71
CA ILE A 97 3.86 8.30 -4.14
C ILE A 97 3.36 8.77 -5.50
N ARG A 98 2.98 10.05 -5.57
CA ARG A 98 2.64 10.73 -6.82
C ARG A 98 3.87 11.41 -7.37
N LEU A 99 4.21 11.15 -8.63
CA LEU A 99 5.30 11.81 -9.37
C LEU A 99 4.80 12.27 -10.72
N ASP A 100 5.50 13.19 -11.37
CA ASP A 100 5.16 13.58 -12.74
C ASP A 100 5.27 12.38 -13.70
N GLU A 101 4.37 12.33 -14.70
CA GLU A 101 4.33 11.24 -15.70
C GLU A 101 5.69 11.00 -16.35
N LYS A 102 6.41 12.07 -16.71
CA LYS A 102 7.76 11.99 -17.30
C LYS A 102 8.78 11.31 -16.39
N ILE A 103 8.68 11.52 -15.08
CA ILE A 103 9.57 10.89 -14.10
C ILE A 103 9.21 9.40 -14.00
N VAL A 104 7.91 9.08 -13.99
CA VAL A 104 7.46 7.69 -13.98
C VAL A 104 7.90 6.96 -15.25
N ASP A 105 7.77 7.57 -16.43
CA ASP A 105 8.27 7.05 -17.71
C ASP A 105 9.76 6.73 -17.64
N GLN A 106 10.56 7.69 -17.16
CA GLN A 106 12.00 7.48 -16.97
C GLN A 106 12.28 6.27 -16.05
N LEU A 107 11.55 6.13 -14.95
CA LEU A 107 11.73 5.00 -14.03
C LEU A 107 11.35 3.66 -14.69
N PHE A 108 10.33 3.63 -15.55
CA PHE A 108 9.99 2.43 -16.33
C PHE A 108 11.15 2.04 -17.27
N ASP A 109 11.69 3.00 -18.03
CA ASP A 109 12.81 2.76 -18.93
C ASP A 109 14.05 2.25 -18.19
N GLU A 110 14.37 2.85 -17.03
CA GLU A 110 15.51 2.45 -16.19
C GLU A 110 15.33 1.02 -15.65
N VAL A 111 14.15 0.68 -15.11
CA VAL A 111 13.82 -0.67 -14.61
C VAL A 111 13.87 -1.73 -15.72
N GLU A 112 13.44 -1.39 -16.93
CA GLU A 112 13.51 -2.30 -18.08
C GLU A 112 14.96 -2.52 -18.52
N SER A 113 15.78 -1.47 -18.52
CA SER A 113 17.18 -1.50 -18.95
C SER A 113 18.12 -2.24 -17.98
N GLU A 114 17.82 -2.21 -16.67
CA GLU A 114 18.67 -2.77 -15.62
C GLU A 114 17.96 -3.89 -14.85
N THR A 115 18.51 -5.11 -14.93
CA THR A 115 17.98 -6.24 -14.15
C THR A 115 18.37 -6.08 -12.69
N GLY A 116 17.38 -6.16 -11.79
CA GLY A 116 17.61 -5.95 -10.36
C GLY A 116 17.72 -4.48 -9.96
N TYR A 117 17.18 -3.56 -10.76
CA TYR A 117 17.08 -2.14 -10.44
C TYR A 117 16.45 -1.91 -9.06
N GLN A 118 17.10 -1.07 -8.24
CA GLN A 118 16.70 -0.81 -6.86
C GLN A 118 16.48 0.67 -6.60
N LEU A 119 15.38 0.98 -5.91
CA LEU A 119 15.09 2.31 -5.40
C LEU A 119 15.12 2.29 -3.88
N ILE A 120 15.70 3.32 -3.28
CA ILE A 120 15.64 3.52 -1.83
C ILE A 120 14.66 4.65 -1.55
N VAL A 121 13.57 4.33 -0.87
CA VAL A 121 12.54 5.30 -0.51
C VAL A 121 12.70 5.68 0.96
N ASN A 122 13.01 6.94 1.21
CA ASN A 122 13.08 7.50 2.55
C ASN A 122 11.85 8.38 2.80
N LEU A 123 10.93 7.89 3.63
CA LEU A 123 9.70 8.60 3.99
C LEU A 123 9.97 9.82 4.89
N GLN A 124 10.96 9.74 5.77
CA GLN A 124 11.28 10.84 6.69
C GLN A 124 11.79 12.06 5.93
N ASP A 125 12.70 11.86 4.98
CA ASP A 125 13.26 12.91 4.14
C ASP A 125 12.42 13.19 2.88
N GLN A 126 11.44 12.33 2.59
CA GLN A 126 10.58 12.39 1.40
C GLN A 126 11.38 12.37 0.09
N VAL A 127 12.32 11.43 0.00
CA VAL A 127 13.23 11.28 -1.14
C VAL A 127 13.28 9.83 -1.61
N ILE A 128 13.24 9.65 -2.92
CA ILE A 128 13.60 8.42 -3.62
C ILE A 128 15.03 8.57 -4.12
N THR A 129 15.92 7.66 -3.75
CA THR A 129 17.30 7.60 -4.23
C THR A 129 17.42 6.53 -5.30
N LEU A 130 17.91 6.93 -6.47
CA LEU A 130 18.14 6.06 -7.63
C LEU A 130 19.51 5.37 -7.52
N PRO A 131 19.77 4.29 -8.28
CA PRO A 131 21.07 3.60 -8.27
C PRO A 131 22.27 4.50 -8.58
N ASN A 132 22.08 5.51 -9.45
CA ASN A 132 23.10 6.49 -9.81
C ASN A 132 23.35 7.56 -8.73
N GLY A 133 22.64 7.52 -7.60
CA GLY A 133 22.72 8.48 -6.51
C GLY A 133 21.85 9.73 -6.69
N ASN A 134 21.16 9.87 -7.82
CA ASN A 134 20.20 10.95 -8.03
C ASN A 134 19.03 10.82 -7.05
N ARG A 135 18.44 11.96 -6.72
CA ARG A 135 17.38 12.07 -5.73
C ARG A 135 16.14 12.71 -6.35
N ILE A 136 15.01 12.05 -6.14
CA ILE A 136 13.70 12.56 -6.53
C ILE A 136 12.93 12.85 -5.24
N SER A 137 12.58 14.12 -5.04
CA SER A 137 11.69 14.51 -3.95
C SER A 137 10.25 14.14 -4.29
N PHE A 138 9.49 13.75 -3.28
CA PHE A 138 8.06 13.56 -3.40
C PHE A 138 7.33 14.24 -2.25
N GLU A 139 6.02 14.41 -2.41
CA GLU A 139 5.18 15.00 -1.38
C GLU A 139 4.21 13.97 -0.81
N ILE A 140 3.98 14.06 0.50
CA ILE A 140 2.94 13.31 1.20
C ILE A 140 2.31 14.21 2.27
N ASP A 141 1.01 14.02 2.46
CA ASP A 141 0.31 14.68 3.56
C ASP A 141 0.94 14.34 4.92
N SER A 142 1.07 15.37 5.76
CA SER A 142 1.76 15.27 7.06
C SER A 142 1.14 14.23 7.99
N PHE A 143 -0.18 14.09 7.97
CA PHE A 143 -0.91 13.11 8.77
C PHE A 143 -0.64 11.69 8.25
N LYS A 144 -0.75 11.47 6.93
CA LYS A 144 -0.40 10.18 6.31
C LYS A 144 1.05 9.77 6.58
N LYS A 145 1.99 10.72 6.50
CA LYS A 145 3.41 10.51 6.82
C LYS A 145 3.59 10.06 8.27
N HIS A 146 2.93 10.74 9.21
CA HIS A 146 2.99 10.38 10.62
C HIS A 146 2.44 8.97 10.88
N CYS A 147 1.31 8.62 10.26
CA CYS A 147 0.74 7.27 10.40
C CYS A 147 1.70 6.20 9.89
N LEU A 148 2.28 6.40 8.69
CA LEU A 148 3.20 5.43 8.09
C LEU A 148 4.52 5.30 8.85
N LEU A 149 5.09 6.39 9.38
CA LEU A 149 6.34 6.35 10.16
C LEU A 149 6.17 5.63 11.50
N ASN A 150 5.00 5.75 12.12
CA ASN A 150 4.73 5.17 13.43
C ASN A 150 3.98 3.83 13.36
N GLY A 151 3.65 3.35 12.15
CA GLY A 151 2.84 2.14 11.95
C GLY A 151 1.45 2.26 12.57
N LEU A 152 0.88 3.47 12.60
CA LEU A 152 -0.42 3.75 13.22
C LEU A 152 -1.54 3.53 12.21
N ASP A 153 -2.38 2.54 12.48
CA ASP A 153 -3.71 2.41 11.88
C ASP A 153 -4.73 3.30 12.64
N ASP A 154 -5.97 3.42 12.13
CA ASP A 154 -7.06 4.21 12.74
C ASP A 154 -7.28 3.87 14.26
N ILE A 155 -6.95 2.63 14.67
CA ILE A 155 -6.97 2.19 16.07
C ILE A 155 -5.78 2.75 16.87
N GLY A 156 -4.59 2.77 16.29
CA GLY A 156 -3.39 3.36 16.91
C GLY A 156 -3.55 4.87 17.14
N LEU A 157 -4.23 5.55 16.22
CA LEU A 157 -4.54 6.97 16.35
C LEU A 157 -5.52 7.25 17.51
N THR A 158 -6.57 6.42 17.63
CA THR A 158 -7.50 6.49 18.79
C THR A 158 -6.78 6.18 20.10
N MET A 159 -5.82 5.24 20.09
CA MET A 159 -5.03 4.89 21.26
C MET A 159 -4.10 6.02 21.72
N GLN A 160 -3.68 6.94 20.85
CA GLN A 160 -2.95 8.15 21.28
C GLN A 160 -3.80 9.10 22.14
N HIS A 161 -5.13 9.01 22.03
CA HIS A 161 -6.08 9.78 22.84
C HIS A 161 -6.63 8.97 24.02
N THR A 162 -6.06 7.79 24.33
CA THR A 162 -6.57 6.92 25.41
C THR A 162 -6.69 7.66 26.74
N ASP A 163 -5.71 8.50 27.07
CA ASP A 163 -5.71 9.25 28.33
C ASP A 163 -6.81 10.33 28.34
N GLU A 164 -7.07 10.99 27.21
CA GLU A 164 -8.16 11.97 27.06
C GLU A 164 -9.54 11.29 27.11
N ILE A 165 -9.67 10.12 26.47
CA ILE A 165 -10.89 9.31 26.51
C ILE A 165 -11.15 8.83 27.94
N GLN A 166 -10.13 8.32 28.64
CA GLN A 166 -10.25 7.90 30.03
C GLN A 166 -10.61 9.07 30.95
N ALA A 167 -10.00 10.24 30.77
CA ALA A 167 -10.33 11.44 31.53
C ALA A 167 -11.79 11.87 31.29
N TYR A 168 -12.24 11.88 30.03
CA TYR A 168 -13.62 12.16 29.66
C TYR A 168 -14.61 11.14 30.25
N GLU A 169 -14.32 9.83 30.17
CA GLU A 169 -15.16 8.78 30.74
C GLU A 169 -15.26 8.85 32.26
N GLN A 170 -14.14 9.12 32.96
CA GLN A 170 -14.15 9.32 34.40
C GLN A 170 -14.98 10.55 34.80
N GLN A 171 -14.90 11.63 34.01
CA GLN A 171 -15.69 12.83 34.24
C GLN A 171 -17.18 12.57 33.97
N ARG A 172 -17.51 11.83 32.91
CA ARG A 172 -18.90 11.43 32.60
C ARG A 172 -19.51 10.52 33.64
N LYS A 173 -18.77 9.55 34.19
CA LYS A 173 -19.25 8.70 35.30
C LYS A 173 -19.64 9.51 36.52
N LYS A 174 -18.95 10.63 36.78
CA LYS A 174 -19.28 11.55 37.88
C LYS A 174 -20.48 12.45 37.56
N GLN A 175 -20.63 12.89 36.32
CA GLN A 175 -21.67 13.84 35.91
C GLN A 175 -23.01 13.18 35.58
N THR A 176 -22.99 11.96 35.03
CA THR A 176 -24.19 11.23 34.60
C THR A 176 -24.19 9.80 35.13
N PRO A 177 -24.22 9.57 36.45
CA PRO A 177 -24.11 8.23 37.03
C PRO A 177 -25.24 7.27 36.60
N TRP A 178 -26.43 7.79 36.29
CA TRP A 178 -27.59 7.00 35.81
C TRP A 178 -27.41 6.36 34.43
N LEU A 179 -26.36 6.75 33.69
CA LEU A 179 -26.07 6.19 32.37
C LEU A 179 -25.18 4.94 32.44
N PHE A 180 -24.61 4.67 33.62
CA PHE A 180 -23.62 3.61 33.87
C PHE A 180 -24.07 2.61 34.95
N SER A 181 -25.32 2.74 35.41
CA SER A 181 -26.00 1.82 36.33
C SER A 181 -26.68 0.68 35.59
#